data_AF-A0A7R8WV41-F1
#
_entry.id   AF-A0A7R8WV41-F1
#
_cell.length_a   1.000
_cell.length_b   1.000
_cell.length_c   1.000
_cell.angle_alpha   90.00
_cell.angle_beta   90.00
_cell.angle_gamma   90.00
#
_symmetry.space_group_name_H-M   'P 1'
#
loop_
_entity.id
_entity.type
_entity.pdbx_description
1 polymer ?
#
loop_
_entity_poly.entity_id
_entity_poly.type
_entity_poly.pdbx_seq_one_letter_code
_entity_poly.pdbx_strand_id
1 'polypeptide(L)'
;MRVLNVAEKNDAAKGIAGFLSNGNLHRKEGRSQYNKIYEFNYRVDGRDCQMAMTSVSGHLLQLEFSTAYRKWMSCNPHALFEAPVQKICSEEYQPVKETLESEARRSEMLIIWTDCDREGENIGFEIISVCQAVNPNLIVKRAKFSEITKQSVTRAMSQLGEPDKKQSDAVDVRQELDLRIGAAFTRFQTLRLKTVFPQTLQNNLISYGSCQFPTLGFVVERYNAIEKFIPEPFWKL
;
A
#
# COMPACT_ATOMS: atom_id res chain seq x y z
N MET A 1 23.62 -18.41 -5.64
CA MET A 1 23.03 -17.06 -5.50
C MET A 1 21.73 -17.16 -4.71
N ARG A 2 21.48 -16.29 -3.73
CA ARG A 2 20.20 -16.22 -3.01
C ARG A 2 19.37 -15.04 -3.52
N VAL A 3 18.10 -15.29 -3.83
CA VAL A 3 17.18 -14.31 -4.41
C VAL A 3 15.96 -14.16 -3.50
N LEU A 4 15.80 -12.97 -2.91
CA LEU A 4 14.61 -12.62 -2.15
C LEU A 4 13.48 -12.28 -3.11
N ASN A 5 12.30 -12.83 -2.89
CA ASN A 5 11.11 -12.57 -3.68
C ASN A 5 10.00 -12.12 -2.72
N VAL A 6 9.32 -11.02 -3.01
CA VAL A 6 8.32 -10.45 -2.08
C VAL A 6 7.02 -10.15 -2.81
N ALA A 7 5.96 -10.86 -2.42
CA ALA A 7 4.60 -10.64 -2.91
C ALA A 7 3.78 -9.72 -1.97
N GLU A 8 2.64 -9.22 -2.44
CA GLU A 8 1.79 -8.30 -1.65
C GLU A 8 1.11 -8.98 -0.46
N LYS A 9 0.79 -10.28 -0.56
CA LYS A 9 0.07 -11.06 0.44
C LYS A 9 0.61 -12.50 0.49
N ASN A 10 0.44 -13.17 1.63
CA ASN A 10 0.99 -14.52 1.82
C ASN A 10 0.41 -15.57 0.85
N ASP A 11 -0.87 -15.46 0.50
CA ASP A 11 -1.48 -16.40 -0.44
C ASP A 11 -0.91 -16.27 -1.86
N ALA A 12 -0.61 -15.04 -2.29
CA ALA A 12 0.10 -14.80 -3.55
C ALA A 12 1.50 -15.40 -3.51
N ALA A 13 2.27 -15.16 -2.43
CA ALA A 13 3.59 -15.76 -2.23
C ALA A 13 3.55 -17.29 -2.29
N LYS A 14 2.60 -17.91 -1.59
CA LYS A 14 2.39 -19.36 -1.58
C LYS A 14 2.08 -19.90 -2.99
N GLY A 15 1.17 -19.24 -3.70
CA GLY A 15 0.77 -19.64 -5.06
C GLY A 15 1.92 -19.54 -6.06
N ILE A 16 2.61 -18.40 -6.08
CA ILE A 16 3.75 -18.15 -6.97
C ILE A 16 4.90 -19.13 -6.67
N ALA A 17 5.26 -19.31 -5.39
CA ALA A 17 6.28 -20.29 -5.00
C ALA A 17 5.89 -21.72 -5.37
N GLY A 18 4.61 -22.10 -5.22
CA GLY A 18 4.10 -23.41 -5.61
C GLY A 18 4.26 -23.67 -7.11
N PHE A 19 3.94 -22.67 -7.95
CA PHE A 19 4.09 -22.79 -9.39
C PHE A 19 5.55 -22.85 -9.85
N LEU A 20 6.42 -21.99 -9.30
CA LEU A 20 7.84 -21.95 -9.68
C LEU A 20 8.61 -23.18 -9.21
N SER A 21 8.27 -23.72 -8.03
CA SER A 21 8.92 -24.90 -7.47
C SER A 21 8.34 -26.22 -7.98
N ASN A 22 7.25 -26.20 -8.76
CA ASN A 22 6.44 -27.40 -9.07
C ASN A 22 6.03 -28.18 -7.80
N GLY A 23 5.78 -27.47 -6.70
CA GLY A 23 5.46 -28.06 -5.39
C GLY A 23 6.67 -28.45 -4.54
N ASN A 24 7.89 -28.45 -5.09
CA ASN A 24 9.11 -28.78 -4.35
C ASN A 24 9.67 -27.56 -3.60
N LEU A 25 8.94 -27.11 -2.58
CA LEU A 25 9.34 -26.00 -1.71
C LEU A 25 9.43 -26.42 -0.25
N HIS A 26 10.30 -25.73 0.49
CA HIS A 26 10.41 -25.84 1.93
C HIS A 26 9.80 -24.59 2.59
N ARG A 27 8.82 -24.79 3.48
CA ARG A 27 8.20 -23.70 4.23
C ARG A 27 9.00 -23.44 5.50
N LYS A 28 9.37 -22.17 5.69
CA LYS A 28 10.06 -21.63 6.87
C LYS A 28 9.23 -20.51 7.48
N GLU A 29 9.34 -20.35 8.79
CA GLU A 29 8.69 -19.27 9.53
C GLU A 29 9.48 -17.96 9.41
N GLY A 30 8.76 -16.85 9.19
CA GLY A 30 9.27 -15.50 9.36
C GLY A 30 9.08 -15.02 10.80
N ARG A 31 9.34 -13.73 11.06
CA ARG A 31 9.00 -13.14 12.38
C ARG A 31 7.52 -12.81 12.51
N SER A 32 6.83 -12.55 11.39
CA SER A 32 5.38 -12.46 11.34
C SER A 32 4.76 -13.85 11.31
N GLN A 33 3.70 -14.06 12.09
CA GLN A 33 2.97 -15.34 12.12
C GLN A 33 2.19 -15.59 10.82
N TYR A 34 1.86 -14.54 10.06
CA TYR A 34 1.02 -14.61 8.87
C TYR A 34 1.83 -14.65 7.56
N ASN A 35 3.05 -14.11 7.56
CA ASN A 35 3.90 -14.01 6.37
C ASN A 35 5.01 -15.06 6.43
N LYS A 36 4.81 -16.16 5.70
CA LYS A 36 5.74 -17.29 5.66
C LYS A 36 6.87 -17.03 4.66
N ILE A 37 7.91 -17.85 4.74
CA ILE A 37 8.98 -17.90 3.76
C ILE A 37 8.91 -19.27 3.06
N TYR A 38 8.94 -19.28 1.73
CA TYR A 38 8.91 -20.46 0.89
C TYR A 38 10.24 -20.53 0.14
N GLU A 39 11.10 -21.47 0.52
CA GLU A 39 12.42 -21.66 -0.07
C GLU A 39 12.38 -22.77 -1.13
N PHE A 40 12.97 -22.53 -2.30
CA PHE A 40 13.07 -23.52 -3.36
C PHE A 40 14.24 -23.20 -4.30
N ASN A 41 14.71 -24.21 -5.04
CA ASN A 41 15.72 -24.01 -6.07
C ASN A 41 15.06 -23.61 -7.39
N TYR A 42 15.61 -22.60 -8.06
CA TYR A 42 15.15 -22.16 -9.37
C TYR A 42 16.32 -21.61 -10.19
N ARG A 43 16.19 -21.62 -11.52
CA ARG A 43 17.23 -21.09 -12.41
C ARG A 43 16.84 -19.71 -12.91
N VAL A 44 17.62 -18.70 -12.57
CA VAL A 44 17.42 -17.30 -13.01
C VAL A 44 18.58 -16.92 -13.92
N ASP A 45 18.30 -16.47 -15.14
CA ASP A 45 19.31 -16.10 -16.15
C ASP A 45 20.40 -17.16 -16.35
N GLY A 46 20.00 -18.44 -16.34
CA GLY A 46 20.93 -19.56 -16.52
C GLY A 46 21.77 -19.92 -15.29
N ARG A 47 21.59 -19.26 -14.14
CA ARG A 47 22.28 -19.56 -12.87
C ARG A 47 21.37 -20.25 -11.86
N ASP A 48 21.89 -21.24 -11.16
CA ASP A 48 21.16 -21.90 -10.08
C ASP A 48 21.08 -20.99 -8.84
N CYS A 49 19.84 -20.76 -8.40
CA CYS A 49 19.51 -19.82 -7.34
C CYS A 49 18.68 -20.49 -6.26
N GLN A 50 18.94 -20.11 -5.01
CA GLN A 50 18.04 -20.38 -3.90
C GLN A 50 17.04 -19.23 -3.80
N MET A 51 15.79 -19.49 -4.16
CA MET A 51 14.70 -18.54 -4.06
C MET A 51 14.18 -18.54 -2.62
N ALA A 52 14.01 -17.36 -2.03
CA ALA A 52 13.32 -17.15 -0.77
C ALA A 52 12.09 -16.28 -1.04
N MET A 53 10.92 -16.90 -1.22
CA MET A 53 9.67 -16.19 -1.46
C MET A 53 8.95 -15.89 -0.15
N THR A 54 8.68 -14.62 0.11
CA THR A 54 7.89 -14.16 1.25
C THR A 54 6.89 -13.09 0.81
N SER A 55 6.24 -12.43 1.76
CA SER A 55 5.22 -11.43 1.47
C SER A 55 5.18 -10.32 2.49
N VAL A 56 4.62 -9.19 2.08
CA VAL A 56 4.02 -8.20 2.98
C VAL A 56 2.52 -8.49 3.17
N SER A 57 1.80 -7.55 3.77
CA SER A 57 0.34 -7.62 3.98
C SER A 57 -0.31 -6.33 3.50
N GLY A 58 -0.09 -5.95 2.24
CA GLY A 58 -0.39 -4.62 1.71
C GLY A 58 0.72 -3.60 1.99
N HIS A 59 0.35 -2.33 2.21
CA HIS A 59 1.32 -1.29 2.58
C HIS A 59 2.06 -1.63 3.87
N LEU A 60 3.38 -1.57 3.80
CA LEU A 60 4.28 -1.78 4.92
C LEU A 60 4.51 -0.47 5.68
N LEU A 61 4.48 0.65 4.97
CA LEU A 61 4.74 1.98 5.50
C LEU A 61 3.50 2.87 5.40
N GLN A 62 3.30 3.69 6.43
CA GLN A 62 2.25 4.69 6.46
C GLN A 62 2.85 6.09 6.46
N LEU A 63 2.31 6.98 5.63
CA LEU A 63 2.68 8.39 5.62
C LEU A 63 2.00 9.12 6.78
N GLU A 64 2.80 9.77 7.62
CA GLU A 64 2.32 10.54 8.77
C GLU A 64 3.03 11.88 8.88
N PHE A 65 2.37 12.86 9.52
CA PHE A 65 3.06 14.07 9.95
C PHE A 65 4.13 13.75 11.01
N SER A 66 5.16 14.57 11.06
CA SER A 66 6.14 14.52 12.15
C SER A 66 5.48 14.73 13.52
N THR A 67 6.12 14.22 14.58
CA THR A 67 5.54 14.13 15.94
C THR A 67 4.96 15.45 16.45
N ALA A 68 5.56 16.59 16.10
CA ALA A 68 5.11 17.92 16.50
C ALA A 68 3.70 18.29 15.96
N TYR A 69 3.27 17.72 14.83
CA TYR A 69 2.02 18.08 14.14
C TYR A 69 0.93 17.01 14.26
N ARG A 70 1.21 15.87 14.90
CA ARG A 70 0.26 14.75 15.03
C ARG A 70 -0.93 15.06 15.94
N LYS A 71 -0.68 15.73 17.06
CA LYS A 71 -1.75 16.08 18.00
C LYS A 71 -2.64 17.15 17.39
N TRP A 72 -3.94 16.99 17.55
CA TRP A 72 -4.92 17.90 16.93
C TRP A 72 -4.78 19.34 17.41
N MET A 73 -4.42 19.52 18.68
CA MET A 73 -4.26 20.83 19.32
C MET A 73 -2.81 21.35 19.31
N SER A 74 -1.86 20.66 18.68
CA SER A 74 -0.44 21.09 18.69
C SER A 74 -0.09 22.10 17.61
N CYS A 75 -0.96 22.33 16.63
CA CYS A 75 -0.74 23.29 15.55
C CYS A 75 -2.07 23.80 14.97
N ASN A 76 -2.02 24.96 14.31
CA ASN A 76 -3.13 25.43 13.50
C ASN A 76 -3.31 24.48 12.28
N PRO A 77 -4.53 24.04 11.94
CA PRO A 77 -4.77 23.18 10.77
C PRO A 77 -4.17 23.69 9.45
N HIS A 78 -4.07 25.01 9.26
CA HIS A 78 -3.41 25.60 8.08
C HIS A 78 -1.93 25.17 7.96
N ALA A 79 -1.22 25.02 9.08
CA ALA A 79 0.20 24.63 9.06
C ALA A 79 0.41 23.21 8.51
N LEU A 80 -0.63 22.37 8.44
CA LEU A 80 -0.54 21.01 7.91
C LEU A 80 -0.29 20.95 6.39
N PHE A 81 -0.53 22.04 5.65
CA PHE A 81 -0.18 22.11 4.23
C PHE A 81 1.34 22.12 3.99
N GLU A 82 2.11 22.60 4.96
CA GLU A 82 3.58 22.72 4.87
C GLU A 82 4.31 21.81 5.87
N ALA A 83 3.59 21.24 6.84
CA ALA A 83 4.17 20.39 7.87
C ALA A 83 4.98 19.21 7.27
N PRO A 84 6.15 18.86 7.83
CA PRO A 84 6.94 17.75 7.33
C PRO A 84 6.21 16.42 7.56
N VAL A 85 6.27 15.56 6.55
CA VAL A 85 5.70 14.19 6.57
C VAL A 85 6.82 13.16 6.46
N GLN A 86 6.56 11.97 6.98
CA GLN A 86 7.50 10.85 6.96
C GLN A 86 6.76 9.53 6.83
N LYS A 87 7.35 8.57 6.12
CA LYS A 87 6.85 7.19 6.05
C LYS A 87 7.37 6.37 7.24
N ILE A 88 6.48 5.67 7.92
CA ILE A 88 6.80 4.92 9.15
C ILE A 88 6.18 3.54 9.08
N CYS A 89 6.91 2.54 9.55
CA CYS A 89 6.37 1.20 9.77
C CYS A 89 5.66 1.17 11.12
N SER A 90 4.38 0.81 11.13
CA SER A 90 3.65 0.59 12.38
C SER A 90 4.20 -0.62 13.15
N GLU A 91 3.95 -0.68 14.46
CA GLU A 91 4.39 -1.79 15.32
C GLU A 91 3.87 -3.15 14.84
N GLU A 92 2.65 -3.19 14.29
CA GLU A 92 2.04 -4.39 13.71
C GLU A 92 2.86 -4.99 12.56
N TYR A 93 3.43 -4.14 11.71
CA TYR A 93 4.21 -4.56 10.54
C TYR A 93 5.70 -4.69 10.80
N GLN A 94 6.16 -4.32 11.99
CA GLN A 94 7.57 -4.41 12.39
C GLN A 94 8.16 -5.83 12.21
N PRO A 95 7.46 -6.94 12.56
CA PRO A 95 7.97 -8.28 12.31
C PRO A 95 8.16 -8.60 10.81
N VAL A 96 7.30 -8.06 9.93
CA VAL A 96 7.44 -8.21 8.48
C VAL A 96 8.67 -7.46 8.00
N LYS A 97 8.81 -6.19 8.40
CA LYS A 97 9.99 -5.37 8.08
C LYS A 97 11.29 -6.04 8.49
N GLU A 98 11.37 -6.55 9.72
CA GLU A 98 12.56 -7.24 10.23
C GLU A 98 12.86 -8.55 9.48
N THR A 99 11.83 -9.25 9.00
CA THR A 99 11.99 -10.42 8.14
C THR A 99 12.60 -10.02 6.80
N LEU A 100 12.08 -8.96 6.16
CA LEU A 100 12.63 -8.42 4.91
C LEU A 100 14.09 -8.00 5.07
N GLU A 101 14.42 -7.28 6.15
CA GLU A 101 15.80 -6.89 6.44
C GLU A 101 16.73 -8.09 6.66
N SER A 102 16.27 -9.11 7.40
CA SER A 102 17.06 -10.32 7.65
C SER A 102 17.36 -11.08 6.36
N GLU A 103 16.36 -11.23 5.48
CA GLU A 103 16.50 -11.95 4.21
C GLU A 103 17.28 -11.13 3.17
N ALA A 104 17.11 -9.80 3.14
CA ALA A 104 17.85 -8.91 2.23
C ALA A 104 19.36 -8.88 2.49
N ARG A 105 19.79 -8.94 3.77
CA ARG A 105 21.22 -9.01 4.14
C ARG A 105 21.93 -10.25 3.56
N ARG A 106 21.19 -11.31 3.26
CA ARG A 106 21.71 -12.60 2.76
C ARG A 106 21.46 -12.80 1.27
N SER A 107 20.79 -11.86 0.62
CA SER A 107 20.36 -11.99 -0.77
C SER A 107 21.17 -11.08 -1.68
N GLU A 108 21.43 -11.53 -2.90
CA GLU A 108 22.12 -10.77 -3.94
C GLU A 108 21.13 -10.02 -4.84
N MET A 109 19.89 -10.51 -4.92
CA MET A 109 18.83 -9.96 -5.75
C MET A 109 17.49 -9.96 -5.00
N LEU A 110 16.68 -8.94 -5.26
CA LEU A 110 15.29 -8.78 -4.84
C LEU A 110 14.39 -8.75 -6.07
N ILE A 111 13.39 -9.62 -6.12
CA ILE A 111 12.34 -9.61 -7.14
C ILE A 111 11.01 -9.23 -6.50
N ILE A 112 10.41 -8.15 -7.00
CA ILE A 112 9.09 -7.67 -6.55
C ILE A 112 7.97 -8.39 -7.30
N TRP A 113 7.07 -8.99 -6.52
CA TRP A 113 5.91 -9.78 -6.95
C TRP A 113 4.58 -9.21 -6.45
N THR A 114 4.53 -7.93 -6.11
CA THR A 114 3.28 -7.23 -5.78
C THR A 114 2.34 -7.17 -6.99
N ASP A 115 1.06 -6.89 -6.76
CA ASP A 115 0.09 -6.83 -7.86
C ASP A 115 0.50 -5.74 -8.88
N CYS A 116 0.17 -5.95 -10.15
CA CYS A 116 0.64 -5.10 -11.25
C CYS A 116 -0.25 -3.88 -11.50
N ASP A 117 -0.49 -3.11 -10.43
CA ASP A 117 -1.15 -1.81 -10.47
C ASP A 117 -0.28 -0.72 -9.77
N ARG A 118 -0.80 0.51 -9.66
CA ARG A 118 -0.06 1.61 -9.05
C ARG A 118 0.23 1.40 -7.56
N GLU A 119 -0.72 0.84 -6.81
CA GLU A 119 -0.57 0.61 -5.37
C GLU A 119 0.46 -0.50 -5.13
N GLY A 120 0.38 -1.59 -5.89
CA GLY A 120 1.37 -2.67 -5.87
C GLY A 120 2.76 -2.19 -6.25
N GLU A 121 2.89 -1.26 -7.20
CA GLU A 121 4.18 -0.65 -7.51
C GLU A 121 4.71 0.21 -6.34
N ASN A 122 3.85 1.00 -5.68
CA ASN A 122 4.23 1.77 -4.49
C ASN A 122 4.68 0.88 -3.33
N ILE A 123 3.94 -0.19 -3.04
CA ILE A 123 4.31 -1.22 -2.05
C ILE A 123 5.66 -1.84 -2.43
N GLY A 124 5.89 -2.10 -3.72
CA GLY A 124 7.18 -2.54 -4.24
C GLY A 124 8.33 -1.61 -3.83
N PHE A 125 8.14 -0.29 -3.96
CA PHE A 125 9.15 0.69 -3.54
C PHE A 125 9.32 0.80 -2.02
N GLU A 126 8.27 0.53 -1.22
CA GLU A 126 8.41 0.40 0.24
C GLU A 126 9.31 -0.77 0.62
N ILE A 127 9.10 -1.93 -0.02
CA ILE A 127 9.94 -3.13 0.16
C ILE A 127 11.38 -2.84 -0.25
N ILE A 128 11.58 -2.23 -1.43
CA ILE A 128 12.91 -1.86 -1.94
C ILE A 128 13.63 -0.96 -0.94
N SER A 129 12.97 0.08 -0.42
CA SER A 129 13.55 1.01 0.55
C SER A 129 14.00 0.30 1.83
N VAL A 130 13.19 -0.64 2.34
CA VAL A 130 13.54 -1.43 3.53
C VAL A 130 14.73 -2.35 3.27
N CYS A 131 14.73 -3.06 2.15
CA CYS A 131 15.79 -4.01 1.82
C CYS A 131 17.12 -3.31 1.50
N GLN A 132 17.10 -2.20 0.75
CA GLN A 132 18.31 -1.46 0.39
C GLN A 132 18.92 -0.71 1.57
N ALA A 133 18.13 -0.35 2.60
CA ALA A 133 18.65 0.23 3.83
C ALA A 133 19.65 -0.69 4.56
N VAL A 134 19.52 -2.01 4.39
CA VAL A 134 20.45 -3.00 4.97
C VAL A 134 21.41 -3.64 3.98
N ASN A 135 21.13 -3.52 2.68
CA ASN A 135 21.99 -3.98 1.59
C ASN A 135 21.90 -3.02 0.38
N PRO A 136 22.71 -1.95 0.34
CA PRO A 136 22.64 -0.93 -0.73
C PRO A 136 22.98 -1.45 -2.13
N ASN A 137 23.71 -2.56 -2.24
CA ASN A 137 24.13 -3.16 -3.51
C ASN A 137 23.13 -4.21 -4.03
N LEU A 138 21.97 -4.36 -3.38
CA LEU A 138 20.97 -5.34 -3.74
C LEU A 138 20.41 -5.06 -5.15
N ILE A 139 20.52 -6.05 -6.04
CA ILE A 139 19.98 -5.94 -7.40
C ILE A 139 18.46 -6.05 -7.33
N VAL A 140 17.74 -5.06 -7.82
CA VAL A 140 16.27 -5.03 -7.76
C VAL A 140 15.70 -5.35 -9.14
N LYS A 141 14.67 -6.21 -9.17
CA LYS A 141 13.90 -6.56 -10.37
C LYS A 141 12.41 -6.56 -10.07
N ARG A 142 11.60 -6.38 -11.11
CA ARG A 142 10.14 -6.38 -11.07
C ARG A 142 9.59 -7.48 -11.96
N ALA A 143 8.85 -8.43 -11.37
CA ALA A 143 8.08 -9.41 -12.12
C ALA A 143 6.72 -8.81 -12.51
N LYS A 144 6.36 -8.87 -13.80
CA LYS A 144 5.07 -8.39 -14.30
C LYS A 144 4.18 -9.56 -14.71
N PHE A 145 2.97 -9.63 -14.16
CA PHE A 145 1.99 -10.67 -14.41
C PHE A 145 0.58 -10.10 -14.28
N SER A 146 -0.38 -10.71 -14.96
CA SER A 146 -1.81 -10.29 -14.91
C SER A 146 -2.71 -11.36 -14.30
N GLU A 147 -2.15 -12.53 -13.99
CA GLU A 147 -2.84 -13.67 -13.41
C GLU A 147 -1.82 -14.56 -12.68
N ILE A 148 -2.29 -15.27 -11.64
CA ILE A 148 -1.48 -16.21 -10.86
C ILE A 148 -1.68 -17.62 -11.44
N THR A 149 -1.11 -17.85 -12.63
CA THR A 149 -1.07 -19.16 -13.30
C THR A 149 0.38 -19.59 -13.52
N LYS A 150 0.63 -20.89 -13.65
CA LYS A 150 1.98 -21.42 -13.91
C LYS A 150 2.63 -20.77 -15.14
N GLN A 151 1.87 -20.60 -16.22
CA GLN A 151 2.36 -20.02 -17.47
C GLN A 151 2.71 -18.54 -17.29
N SER A 152 1.83 -17.76 -16.65
CA SER A 152 2.04 -16.33 -16.41
C SER A 152 3.25 -16.07 -15.50
N VAL A 153 3.35 -16.81 -14.39
CA VAL A 153 4.46 -16.68 -13.43
C VAL A 153 5.80 -17.11 -14.04
N THR A 154 5.83 -18.18 -14.84
CA THR A 154 7.06 -18.61 -15.55
C THR A 154 7.48 -17.58 -16.61
N ARG A 155 6.53 -16.99 -17.33
CA ARG A 155 6.81 -15.91 -18.29
C ARG A 155 7.34 -14.65 -17.59
N ALA A 156 6.79 -14.30 -16.42
CA ALA A 156 7.28 -13.17 -15.65
C ALA A 156 8.76 -13.33 -15.24
N MET A 157 9.18 -14.54 -14.90
CA MET A 157 10.59 -14.85 -14.58
C MET A 157 11.53 -14.71 -15.77
N SER A 158 11.08 -14.98 -17.00
CA SER A 158 11.92 -14.79 -18.20
C SER A 158 11.93 -13.35 -18.73
N GLN A 159 11.08 -12.48 -18.19
CA GLN A 159 10.88 -11.10 -18.64
C GLN A 159 10.95 -10.10 -17.47
N LEU A 160 11.85 -10.35 -16.51
CA LEU A 160 12.05 -9.45 -15.38
C LEU A 160 12.45 -8.05 -15.85
N GLY A 161 11.71 -7.05 -15.40
CA GLY A 161 11.96 -5.65 -15.69
C GLY A 161 12.54 -4.90 -14.49
N GLU A 162 12.58 -3.58 -14.63
CA GLU A 162 12.86 -2.64 -13.54
C GLU A 162 11.53 -2.14 -12.93
N PRO A 163 11.48 -1.85 -11.61
CA PRO A 163 10.35 -1.15 -11.00
C PRO A 163 10.15 0.26 -11.60
N ASP A 164 8.89 0.66 -11.77
CA ASP A 164 8.50 1.95 -12.36
C ASP A 164 8.30 3.01 -11.28
N LYS A 165 9.35 3.82 -11.04
CA LYS A 165 9.32 4.86 -10.01
C LYS A 165 8.24 5.91 -10.26
N LYS A 166 7.87 6.20 -11.51
CA LYS A 166 6.86 7.23 -11.82
C LYS A 166 5.47 6.82 -11.33
N GLN A 167 5.15 5.53 -11.37
CA GLN A 167 3.88 5.03 -10.84
C GLN A 167 3.85 5.09 -9.32
N SER A 168 4.95 4.72 -8.66
CA SER A 168 5.09 4.88 -7.20
C SER A 168 5.00 6.35 -6.78
N ASP A 169 5.66 7.27 -7.49
CA ASP A 169 5.62 8.71 -7.21
C ASP A 169 4.20 9.27 -7.31
N ALA A 170 3.42 8.83 -8.30
CA ALA A 170 2.03 9.25 -8.44
C ALA A 170 1.16 8.83 -7.22
N VAL A 171 1.43 7.66 -6.66
CA VAL A 171 0.77 7.20 -5.42
C VAL A 171 1.25 8.01 -4.22
N ASP A 172 2.55 8.28 -4.10
CA ASP A 172 3.10 9.10 -3.01
C ASP A 172 2.49 10.51 -3.01
N VAL A 173 2.38 11.13 -4.19
CA VAL A 173 1.72 12.44 -4.35
C VAL A 173 0.25 12.38 -3.92
N ARG A 174 -0.48 11.35 -4.34
CA ARG A 174 -1.89 11.19 -3.94
C ARG A 174 -2.02 11.02 -2.42
N GLN A 175 -1.22 10.14 -1.83
CA GLN A 175 -1.21 9.90 -0.38
C GLN A 175 -0.92 11.18 0.41
N GLU A 176 0.04 11.98 -0.04
CA GLU A 176 0.37 13.25 0.62
C GLU A 176 -0.74 14.29 0.48
N LEU A 177 -1.33 14.44 -0.71
CA LEU A 177 -2.47 15.33 -0.92
C LEU A 177 -3.67 14.94 -0.05
N ASP A 178 -4.01 13.65 -0.02
CA ASP A 178 -5.11 13.12 0.80
C ASP A 178 -4.86 13.34 2.30
N LEU A 179 -3.63 13.11 2.78
CA LEU A 179 -3.23 13.35 4.16
C LEU A 179 -3.33 14.84 4.53
N ARG A 180 -2.76 15.73 3.70
CA ARG A 180 -2.72 17.17 3.97
C ARG A 180 -4.11 17.79 3.95
N ILE A 181 -4.83 17.61 2.84
CA ILE A 181 -6.18 18.17 2.66
C ILE A 181 -7.13 17.56 3.70
N GLY A 182 -7.10 16.23 3.84
CA GLY A 182 -7.97 15.51 4.78
C GLY A 182 -7.74 15.97 6.22
N ALA A 183 -6.49 16.02 6.69
CA ALA A 183 -6.21 16.42 8.07
C ALA A 183 -6.51 17.91 8.31
N ALA A 184 -6.15 18.81 7.40
CA ALA A 184 -6.39 20.25 7.55
C ALA A 184 -7.89 20.56 7.68
N PHE A 185 -8.70 20.10 6.71
CA PHE A 185 -10.13 20.37 6.71
C PHE A 185 -10.87 19.62 7.82
N THR A 186 -10.52 18.36 8.06
CA THR A 186 -11.14 17.56 9.14
C THR A 186 -10.91 18.21 10.50
N ARG A 187 -9.67 18.61 10.83
CA ARG A 187 -9.38 19.27 12.12
C ARG A 187 -10.10 20.61 12.22
N PHE A 188 -10.04 21.44 11.17
CA PHE A 188 -10.71 22.73 11.14
C PHE A 188 -12.21 22.62 11.42
N GLN A 189 -12.93 21.80 10.64
CA GLN A 189 -14.38 21.72 10.75
C GLN A 189 -14.81 20.98 12.03
N THR A 190 -14.11 19.90 12.42
CA THR A 190 -14.45 19.15 13.63
C THR A 190 -14.27 20.02 14.88
N LEU A 191 -13.14 20.71 15.02
CA LEU A 191 -12.90 21.57 16.19
C LEU A 191 -13.92 22.71 16.24
N ARG A 192 -14.18 23.37 15.11
CA ARG A 192 -15.15 24.47 15.03
C ARG A 192 -16.58 24.01 15.35
N LEU A 193 -17.06 22.94 14.70
CA LEU A 193 -18.45 22.49 14.83
C LEU A 193 -18.74 21.88 16.20
N LYS A 194 -17.74 21.25 16.85
CA LYS A 194 -17.86 20.82 18.26
C LYS A 194 -18.07 21.99 19.22
N THR A 195 -17.39 23.12 18.99
CA THR A 195 -17.58 24.32 19.79
C THR A 195 -18.94 24.98 19.53
N VAL A 196 -19.41 25.00 18.28
CA VAL A 196 -20.69 25.62 17.92
C VAL A 196 -21.90 24.77 18.34
N PHE A 197 -21.80 23.44 18.22
CA PHE A 197 -22.89 22.50 18.51
C PHE A 197 -22.47 21.41 19.52
N PRO A 198 -22.12 21.79 20.76
CA PRO A 198 -21.56 20.85 21.73
C PRO A 198 -22.54 19.73 22.10
N GLN A 199 -23.82 20.04 22.25
CA GLN A 199 -24.84 19.04 22.65
C GLN A 199 -25.04 17.93 21.60
N THR A 200 -24.77 18.22 20.32
CA THR A 200 -25.05 17.30 19.21
C THR A 200 -23.79 16.64 18.67
N LEU A 201 -22.64 17.33 18.66
CA LEU A 201 -21.46 16.92 17.90
C LEU A 201 -20.20 16.66 18.75
N GLN A 202 -20.25 16.82 20.08
CA GLN A 202 -19.07 16.73 20.96
C GLN A 202 -18.25 15.44 20.75
N ASN A 203 -18.90 14.32 20.48
CA ASN A 203 -18.25 13.02 20.30
C ASN A 203 -18.05 12.62 18.83
N ASN A 204 -18.43 13.48 17.88
CA ASN A 204 -18.41 13.14 16.46
C ASN A 204 -17.13 13.60 15.79
N LEU A 205 -16.54 12.73 14.97
CA LEU A 205 -15.52 13.10 14.00
C LEU A 205 -16.22 13.52 12.71
N ILE A 206 -15.98 14.75 12.26
CA ILE A 206 -16.56 15.26 11.03
C ILE A 206 -15.43 15.28 10.01
N SER A 207 -15.28 14.19 9.27
CA SER A 207 -14.19 14.05 8.31
C SER A 207 -14.43 14.83 7.02
N TYR A 208 -13.35 15.24 6.39
CA TYR A 208 -13.32 15.80 5.05
C TYR A 208 -12.32 15.00 4.20
N GLY A 209 -12.69 14.69 2.97
CA GLY A 209 -11.80 14.11 1.97
C GLY A 209 -12.06 14.75 0.62
N SER A 210 -10.99 15.04 -0.11
CA SER A 210 -11.03 15.67 -1.45
C SER A 210 -11.96 14.94 -2.43
N CYS A 211 -11.97 13.60 -2.38
CA CYS A 211 -12.86 12.75 -3.17
C CYS A 211 -14.15 12.35 -2.44
N GLN A 212 -14.09 12.16 -1.11
CA GLN A 212 -15.26 11.83 -0.28
C GLN A 212 -16.34 12.92 -0.36
N PHE A 213 -15.93 14.20 -0.34
CA PHE A 213 -16.84 15.35 -0.32
C PHE A 213 -17.69 15.48 -1.60
N PRO A 214 -17.13 15.50 -2.83
CA PRO A 214 -17.95 15.52 -4.05
C PRO A 214 -18.76 14.23 -4.23
N THR A 215 -18.27 13.09 -3.74
CA THR A 215 -19.04 11.82 -3.77
C THR A 215 -20.32 11.93 -2.94
N LEU A 216 -20.24 12.50 -1.73
CA LEU A 216 -21.43 12.83 -0.93
C LEU A 216 -22.31 13.87 -1.64
N GLY A 217 -21.69 14.81 -2.36
CA GLY A 217 -22.38 15.80 -3.20
C GLY A 217 -23.41 15.20 -4.14
N PHE A 218 -23.08 14.11 -4.85
CA PHE A 218 -24.03 13.44 -5.76
C PHE A 218 -25.28 12.90 -5.05
N VAL A 219 -25.12 12.38 -3.83
CA VAL A 219 -26.23 11.86 -3.03
C VAL A 219 -27.14 13.01 -2.60
N VAL A 220 -26.56 14.10 -2.08
CA VAL A 220 -27.29 15.28 -1.63
C VAL A 220 -27.97 15.99 -2.80
N GLU A 221 -27.31 16.08 -3.96
CA GLU A 221 -27.88 16.64 -5.18
C GLU A 221 -29.12 15.86 -5.62
N ARG A 222 -29.03 14.53 -5.67
CA ARG A 222 -30.18 13.67 -6.00
C ARG A 222 -31.32 13.83 -5.00
N TYR A 223 -31.01 13.84 -3.71
CA TYR A 223 -32.01 14.05 -2.67
C TYR A 223 -32.76 15.39 -2.89
N ASN A 224 -32.02 16.47 -3.09
CA ASN A 224 -32.61 17.79 -3.34
C ASN A 224 -33.42 17.85 -4.64
N ALA A 225 -33.02 17.12 -5.68
CA ALA A 225 -33.78 17.05 -6.93
C ALA A 225 -35.14 16.35 -6.74
N ILE A 226 -35.19 15.31 -5.92
CA ILE A 226 -36.44 14.61 -5.56
C ILE A 226 -37.34 15.51 -4.71
N GLU A 227 -36.80 16.16 -3.68
CA GLU A 227 -37.57 17.07 -2.81
C GLU A 227 -38.18 18.25 -3.58
N LYS A 228 -37.51 18.72 -4.64
CA LYS A 228 -37.98 19.81 -5.51
C LYS A 228 -38.88 19.34 -6.65
N PHE A 229 -39.05 18.04 -6.84
CA PHE A 229 -39.85 17.52 -7.95
C PHE A 229 -41.34 17.78 -7.68
N ILE A 230 -41.99 18.48 -8.60
CA ILE A 230 -43.43 18.70 -8.57
C ILE A 230 -44.06 17.70 -9.56
N PRO A 231 -44.74 16.63 -9.09
CA PRO A 231 -45.33 15.64 -9.98
C PRO A 231 -46.50 16.21 -10.76
N GLU A 232 -46.52 15.97 -12.07
CA GLU A 232 -47.61 16.39 -12.96
C GLU A 232 -48.34 15.16 -13.53
N PRO A 233 -49.68 15.11 -13.45
CA PRO A 233 -50.44 14.00 -14.03
C PRO A 233 -50.41 14.05 -15.57
N PHE A 234 -50.26 12.90 -16.22
CA PHE A 234 -50.35 12.79 -17.67
C PHE A 234 -51.11 11.51 -18.08
N TRP A 235 -51.70 11.53 -19.28
CA TRP A 235 -52.42 10.40 -19.87
C TRP A 235 -51.89 10.13 -21.28
N LYS A 236 -51.79 8.83 -21.66
CA LYS A 236 -51.36 8.39 -22.99
C LYS A 236 -52.35 7.34 -23.52
N LEU A 237 -52.73 7.48 -24.78
CA LEU A 237 -53.63 6.56 -25.51
C LEU A 237 -52.97 5.20 -25.75
#